data_AF-A0A1F7FE17-F1
#
_entry.id   AF-A0A1F7FE17-F1
#
_cell.length_a   1.000
_cell.length_b   1.000
_cell.length_c   1.000
_cell.angle_alpha   90.00
_cell.angle_beta   90.00
_cell.angle_gamma   90.00
#
_symmetry.space_group_name_H-M   'P 1'
#
loop_
_entity.id
_entity.type
_entity.pdbx_description
1 polymer ?
#
loop_
_entity_poly.entity_id
_entity_poly.type
_entity_poly.pdbx_seq_one_letter_code
_entity_poly.pdbx_strand_id
1 'polypeptide(L)'
;MGLYCVGVRVIIGGMLKLKYFLIVLVALVGTLLVGCSVPGSPNTPVIDESVTISGTVSVPTVTNPGLLAAVGLINNPDAFARFVASSTLKVNGRAVEFSLNDSTRAFRAEKIVPAAAYELELRCGDFSLIAFAPHSVREITLSNGLSLRSTAEWYLRAAFGGAQNFSTSQFADYQVSSTLVDSLAISLQTELNKTGLASAAWRLAASNSASAMVADRSLTEVLQRTGRVFSYNGNYAATVFYSRLNSSGVPVMAVQAAVTMTCTTSADNVSGSFSIEPIAVKPIDDFPITSTPSKTSFAFTGKLNGSYLSFTRKAANDGSPLANKDLDSWFIFPVNDGIAVQASNLDQAYYTGIQTRAGEFILRKK
;
A
#
# COMPACT_ATOMS: atom_id res chain seq x y z
N MET A 1 -6.30 57.33 33.23
CA MET A 1 -7.37 57.40 34.25
C MET A 1 -8.70 57.57 33.53
N GLY A 2 -9.67 56.69 33.83
CA GLY A 2 -11.13 56.64 33.53
C GLY A 2 -11.69 57.25 32.22
N LEU A 3 -12.38 56.50 31.35
CA LEU A 3 -13.73 55.91 31.41
C LEU A 3 -14.93 56.89 31.23
N TYR A 4 -15.70 56.65 30.13
CA TYR A 4 -17.16 56.80 29.89
C TYR A 4 -17.84 58.19 30.00
N CYS A 5 -19.04 58.49 29.47
CA CYS A 5 -19.93 58.10 28.36
C CYS A 5 -21.30 58.81 28.68
N VAL A 6 -22.25 58.82 27.72
CA VAL A 6 -23.71 59.16 27.85
C VAL A 6 -24.08 60.67 27.83
N GLY A 7 -25.11 61.17 27.13
CA GLY A 7 -26.11 60.57 26.24
C GLY A 7 -27.20 61.55 25.76
N VAL A 8 -27.81 61.21 24.62
CA VAL A 8 -29.21 61.33 24.13
C VAL A 8 -30.10 62.55 24.46
N ARG A 9 -30.72 63.14 23.41
CA ARG A 9 -32.19 63.38 23.33
C ARG A 9 -32.72 63.59 21.90
N VAL A 10 -33.97 63.15 21.71
CA VAL A 10 -34.80 62.87 20.52
C VAL A 10 -35.81 64.01 20.26
N ILE A 11 -36.28 64.27 19.02
CA ILE A 11 -37.69 64.63 18.66
C ILE A 11 -38.05 64.17 17.23
N ILE A 12 -39.29 63.68 17.04
CA ILE A 12 -39.95 63.07 15.86
C ILE A 12 -40.88 64.08 15.14
N GLY A 13 -41.12 63.93 13.81
CA GLY A 13 -42.35 64.45 13.17
C GLY A 13 -42.50 64.31 11.63
N GLY A 14 -43.44 63.46 11.18
CA GLY A 14 -44.12 63.46 9.85
C GLY A 14 -43.55 62.49 8.79
N MET A 15 -43.96 61.21 8.62
CA MET A 15 -45.28 60.54 8.55
C MET A 15 -46.22 60.99 7.41
N LEU A 16 -45.85 60.79 6.13
CA LEU A 16 -46.84 60.54 5.07
C LEU A 16 -46.35 59.81 3.78
N LYS A 17 -45.10 59.34 3.71
CA LYS A 17 -44.56 58.63 2.51
C LYS A 17 -44.15 57.16 2.75
N LEU A 18 -44.38 56.60 3.94
CA LEU A 18 -43.86 55.29 4.32
C LEU A 18 -44.75 54.10 3.87
N LYS A 19 -46.05 54.33 3.59
CA LYS A 19 -46.99 53.23 3.27
C LYS A 19 -46.82 52.66 1.85
N TYR A 20 -46.39 53.48 0.88
CA TYR A 20 -46.14 53.00 -0.49
C TYR A 20 -44.79 52.29 -0.63
N PHE A 21 -43.79 52.67 0.16
CA PHE A 21 -42.47 52.03 0.13
C PHE A 21 -42.48 50.62 0.76
N LEU A 22 -43.33 50.38 1.76
CA LEU A 22 -43.45 49.07 2.41
C LEU A 22 -44.13 48.02 1.50
N ILE A 23 -45.11 48.43 0.69
CA ILE A 23 -45.84 47.51 -0.21
C ILE A 23 -44.96 47.07 -1.39
N VAL A 24 -44.12 47.97 -1.92
CA VAL A 24 -43.16 47.63 -2.98
C VAL A 24 -42.04 46.73 -2.45
N LEU A 25 -41.59 46.92 -1.21
CA LEU A 25 -40.56 46.06 -0.60
C LEU A 25 -41.09 44.65 -0.27
N VAL A 26 -42.35 44.52 0.17
CA VAL A 26 -42.96 43.22 0.48
C VAL A 26 -43.28 42.42 -0.81
N ALA A 27 -43.64 43.11 -1.91
CA ALA A 27 -43.83 42.44 -3.21
C ALA A 27 -42.51 41.98 -3.85
N LEU A 28 -41.40 42.69 -3.63
CA LEU A 28 -40.08 42.32 -4.17
C LEU A 28 -39.39 41.21 -3.38
N VAL A 29 -39.67 41.08 -2.07
CA VAL A 29 -39.13 40.01 -1.23
C VAL A 29 -39.96 38.72 -1.37
N GLY A 30 -41.24 38.81 -1.73
CA GLY A 30 -42.10 37.65 -1.98
C GLY A 30 -41.80 36.85 -3.25
N THR A 31 -41.18 37.47 -4.27
CA THR A 31 -40.84 36.79 -5.55
C THR A 31 -39.43 36.20 -5.59
N LEU A 32 -38.59 36.49 -4.60
CA LEU A 32 -37.23 35.93 -4.45
C LEU A 32 -37.15 34.77 -3.45
N LEU A 33 -38.27 34.37 -2.84
CA LEU A 33 -38.39 33.22 -1.94
C LEU A 33 -39.45 32.21 -2.43
N VAL A 34 -39.62 32.08 -3.74
CA VAL A 34 -40.17 30.84 -4.30
C VAL A 34 -39.07 29.79 -4.21
N GLY A 35 -38.96 29.20 -3.02
CA GLY A 35 -38.37 27.88 -2.89
C GLY A 35 -39.17 26.95 -3.80
N CYS A 36 -38.53 26.43 -4.84
CA CYS A 36 -38.93 25.15 -5.39
C CYS A 36 -38.83 24.14 -4.26
N SER A 37 -39.92 23.94 -3.54
CA SER A 37 -40.13 22.75 -2.73
C SER A 37 -40.17 21.59 -3.72
N VAL A 38 -39.00 20.98 -3.94
CA VAL A 38 -38.93 19.67 -4.56
C VAL A 38 -39.68 18.74 -3.61
N PRO A 39 -40.78 18.11 -4.04
CA PRO A 39 -41.43 17.07 -3.25
C PRO A 39 -40.37 16.02 -2.91
N GLY A 40 -40.26 15.68 -1.63
CA GLY A 40 -39.22 14.82 -1.08
C GLY A 40 -39.05 13.54 -1.91
N SER A 41 -37.99 13.54 -2.73
CA SER A 41 -37.37 12.30 -3.18
C SER A 41 -36.59 11.75 -1.98
N PRO A 42 -36.78 10.48 -1.58
CA PRO A 42 -36.05 9.89 -0.46
C PRO A 42 -34.56 9.67 -0.78
N ASN A 43 -34.10 10.08 -1.95
CA ASN A 43 -32.72 9.92 -2.36
C ASN A 43 -31.93 11.16 -1.93
N THR A 44 -31.31 11.06 -0.75
CA THR A 44 -30.06 11.79 -0.50
C THR A 44 -29.20 11.68 -1.76
N PRO A 45 -28.56 12.77 -2.26
CA PRO A 45 -27.67 12.64 -3.41
C PRO A 45 -26.69 11.52 -3.10
N VAL A 46 -26.72 10.46 -3.90
CA VAL A 46 -25.74 9.38 -3.76
C VAL A 46 -24.41 10.06 -4.01
N ILE A 47 -23.63 10.24 -2.94
CA ILE A 47 -22.29 10.77 -3.05
C ILE A 47 -21.54 9.74 -3.90
N ASP A 48 -21.17 10.13 -5.11
CA ASP A 48 -20.33 9.29 -5.95
C ASP A 48 -18.96 9.18 -5.26
N GLU A 49 -18.72 8.04 -4.62
CA GLU A 49 -17.45 7.72 -3.97
C GLU A 49 -16.44 7.13 -4.94
N SER A 50 -16.78 7.02 -6.23
CA SER A 50 -15.89 6.43 -7.21
C SER A 50 -14.60 7.21 -7.39
N VAL A 51 -13.59 6.48 -7.85
CA VAL A 51 -12.24 6.97 -8.07
C VAL A 51 -12.01 7.18 -9.56
N THR A 52 -11.31 8.26 -9.87
CA THR A 52 -10.72 8.53 -11.18
C THR A 52 -9.23 8.29 -11.08
N ILE A 53 -8.68 7.48 -11.98
CA ILE A 53 -7.24 7.28 -12.13
C ILE A 53 -6.80 7.82 -13.48
N SER A 54 -5.78 8.68 -13.47
CA SER A 54 -5.26 9.35 -14.65
C SER A 54 -3.74 9.23 -14.76
N GLY A 55 -3.19 9.50 -15.94
CA GLY A 55 -1.75 9.48 -16.18
C GLY A 55 -1.44 9.57 -17.66
N THR A 56 -0.26 9.13 -18.05
CA THR A 56 0.14 8.99 -19.46
C THR A 56 0.43 7.53 -19.78
N VAL A 57 0.29 7.15 -21.04
CA VAL A 57 0.72 5.83 -21.53
C VAL A 57 2.00 6.00 -22.34
N SER A 58 3.02 5.23 -21.98
CA SER A 58 4.32 5.20 -22.66
C SER A 58 4.57 3.78 -23.17
N VAL A 59 4.48 3.59 -24.48
CA VAL A 59 4.63 2.27 -25.12
C VAL A 59 6.10 2.07 -25.49
N PRO A 60 6.72 0.93 -25.08
CA PRO A 60 8.12 0.70 -25.34
C PRO A 60 8.40 0.50 -26.83
N THR A 61 9.59 0.91 -27.23
CA THR A 61 10.17 0.58 -28.53
C THR A 61 10.53 -0.90 -28.59
N VAL A 62 10.36 -1.57 -29.73
CA VAL A 62 11.08 -2.80 -30.05
C VAL A 62 11.73 -2.78 -31.43
N THR A 63 13.02 -3.10 -31.48
CA THR A 63 13.76 -3.24 -32.74
C THR A 63 13.42 -4.51 -33.51
N ASN A 64 12.93 -5.55 -32.82
CA ASN A 64 12.54 -6.82 -33.43
C ASN A 64 11.01 -7.02 -33.36
N PRO A 65 10.39 -7.60 -34.41
CA PRO A 65 8.95 -7.70 -34.52
C PRO A 65 8.34 -8.81 -33.63
N GLY A 66 8.87 -9.05 -32.41
CA GLY A 66 8.43 -10.07 -31.46
C GLY A 66 7.01 -9.83 -30.90
N LEU A 67 6.84 -9.75 -29.56
CA LEU A 67 5.54 -9.49 -28.91
C LEU A 67 4.78 -8.27 -29.48
N LEU A 68 5.55 -7.35 -30.04
CA LEU A 68 5.12 -6.09 -30.61
C LEU A 68 5.66 -6.05 -32.05
N ALA A 69 4.98 -6.72 -32.99
CA ALA A 69 5.43 -6.70 -34.38
C ALA A 69 5.44 -5.24 -34.92
N ALA A 70 6.63 -4.75 -35.27
CA ALA A 70 6.99 -3.41 -35.80
C ALA A 70 6.77 -2.19 -34.87
N VAL A 71 7.80 -1.76 -34.12
CA VAL A 71 7.72 -0.60 -33.21
C VAL A 71 9.10 0.10 -33.00
N GLY A 72 9.51 1.06 -33.85
CA GLY A 72 10.76 1.85 -33.74
C GLY A 72 10.85 2.94 -32.64
N LEU A 73 12.02 3.63 -32.60
CA LEU A 73 12.91 3.92 -31.45
C LEU A 73 12.58 4.97 -30.38
N ILE A 74 11.43 5.64 -30.39
CA ILE A 74 10.98 6.55 -29.31
C ILE A 74 9.48 6.42 -29.23
N ASN A 75 8.95 6.03 -28.06
CA ASN A 75 7.53 6.15 -27.68
C ASN A 75 6.58 5.97 -28.88
N ASN A 76 6.62 4.78 -29.48
CA ASN A 76 6.29 4.60 -30.88
C ASN A 76 4.85 4.99 -31.25
N PRO A 77 4.65 5.88 -32.25
CA PRO A 77 3.32 6.36 -32.60
C PRO A 77 2.40 5.27 -33.18
N ASP A 78 2.92 4.32 -33.96
CA ASP A 78 2.12 3.24 -34.56
C ASP A 78 1.67 2.19 -33.53
N ALA A 79 2.52 1.89 -32.56
CA ALA A 79 2.16 1.03 -31.44
C ALA A 79 1.18 1.73 -30.51
N PHE A 80 1.39 3.03 -30.28
CA PHE A 80 0.44 3.82 -29.53
C PHE A 80 -0.93 3.88 -30.21
N ALA A 81 -0.97 4.05 -31.54
CA ALA A 81 -2.20 3.97 -32.32
C ALA A 81 -2.90 2.61 -32.17
N ARG A 82 -2.15 1.49 -32.07
CA ARG A 82 -2.72 0.17 -31.77
C ARG A 82 -3.32 0.10 -30.36
N PHE A 83 -2.66 0.68 -29.36
CA PHE A 83 -3.25 0.82 -28.04
C PHE A 83 -4.54 1.64 -28.06
N VAL A 84 -4.56 2.78 -28.78
CA VAL A 84 -5.78 3.59 -28.96
C VAL A 84 -6.90 2.77 -29.62
N ALA A 85 -6.57 1.98 -30.64
CA ALA A 85 -7.56 1.23 -31.41
C ALA A 85 -8.07 -0.05 -30.73
N SER A 86 -7.28 -0.70 -29.87
CA SER A 86 -7.54 -2.09 -29.46
C SER A 86 -7.15 -2.45 -28.03
N SER A 87 -6.80 -1.48 -27.18
CA SER A 87 -6.48 -1.80 -25.79
C SER A 87 -7.71 -2.04 -24.92
N THR A 88 -7.52 -2.86 -23.89
CA THR A 88 -8.49 -3.10 -22.82
C THR A 88 -7.84 -2.75 -21.50
N LEU A 89 -8.61 -2.20 -20.57
CA LEU A 89 -8.15 -1.88 -19.22
C LEU A 89 -8.80 -2.83 -18.22
N LYS A 90 -7.99 -3.39 -17.33
CA LYS A 90 -8.45 -3.98 -16.08
C LYS A 90 -7.96 -3.17 -14.89
N VAL A 91 -8.83 -2.98 -13.91
CA VAL A 91 -8.47 -2.45 -12.59
C VAL A 91 -8.83 -3.51 -11.55
N ASN A 92 -7.84 -3.99 -10.79
CA ASN A 92 -7.98 -5.09 -9.83
C ASN A 92 -8.68 -6.32 -10.46
N GLY A 93 -8.28 -6.67 -11.68
CA GLY A 93 -8.81 -7.80 -12.45
C GLY A 93 -10.18 -7.59 -13.11
N ARG A 94 -10.87 -6.46 -12.86
CA ARG A 94 -12.17 -6.14 -13.45
C ARG A 94 -12.00 -5.23 -14.66
N ALA A 95 -12.72 -5.52 -15.75
CA ALA A 95 -12.72 -4.65 -16.92
C ALA A 95 -13.34 -3.28 -16.56
N VAL A 96 -12.70 -2.20 -17.03
CA VAL A 96 -13.11 -0.82 -16.76
C VAL A 96 -13.06 -0.01 -18.06
N GLU A 97 -14.03 0.88 -18.24
CA GLU A 97 -14.02 1.84 -19.34
C GLU A 97 -12.93 2.91 -19.12
N PHE A 98 -12.26 3.29 -20.20
CA PHE A 98 -11.20 4.29 -20.14
C PHE A 98 -11.17 5.09 -21.44
N SER A 99 -10.45 6.20 -21.38
CA SER A 99 -10.12 7.04 -22.51
C SER A 99 -8.61 7.11 -22.66
N LEU A 100 -8.16 7.12 -23.91
CA LEU A 100 -6.76 7.28 -24.27
C LEU A 100 -6.65 8.29 -25.41
N ASN A 101 -6.04 9.44 -25.13
CA ASN A 101 -5.88 10.50 -26.13
C ASN A 101 -4.72 10.16 -27.08
N ASP A 102 -4.98 10.16 -28.38
CA ASP A 102 -4.01 9.81 -29.44
C ASP A 102 -2.79 10.76 -29.50
N SER A 103 -3.00 12.03 -29.16
CA SER A 103 -2.05 13.12 -29.37
C SER A 103 -1.25 13.40 -28.10
N THR A 104 -1.93 13.54 -26.96
CA THR A 104 -1.32 13.86 -25.66
C THR A 104 -0.93 12.62 -24.87
N ARG A 105 -1.40 11.44 -25.29
CA ARG A 105 -1.23 10.16 -24.58
C ARG A 105 -1.85 10.13 -23.19
N ALA A 106 -2.71 11.10 -22.89
CA ALA A 106 -3.44 11.16 -21.64
C ALA A 106 -4.34 9.94 -21.52
N PHE A 107 -4.18 9.23 -20.41
CA PHE A 107 -5.02 8.13 -20.00
C PHE A 107 -5.92 8.58 -18.85
N ARG A 108 -7.18 8.16 -18.92
CA ARG A 108 -8.14 8.41 -17.84
C ARG A 108 -9.16 7.29 -17.74
N ALA A 109 -9.31 6.74 -16.55
CA ALA A 109 -10.34 5.77 -16.18
C ALA A 109 -11.16 6.34 -15.01
N GLU A 110 -12.48 6.28 -15.13
CA GLU A 110 -13.43 6.84 -14.17
C GLU A 110 -14.32 5.76 -13.59
N LYS A 111 -15.13 6.13 -12.59
CA LYS A 111 -16.15 5.26 -11.98
C LYS A 111 -15.55 3.97 -11.41
N ILE A 112 -14.31 4.04 -10.94
CA ILE A 112 -13.60 2.91 -10.34
C ILE A 112 -14.11 2.74 -8.91
N VAL A 113 -14.49 1.52 -8.55
CA VAL A 113 -14.92 1.17 -7.19
C VAL A 113 -13.76 1.40 -6.21
N PRO A 114 -13.98 2.10 -5.08
CA PRO A 114 -12.95 2.30 -4.07
C PRO A 114 -12.34 0.99 -3.57
N ALA A 115 -11.02 0.97 -3.50
CA ALA A 115 -10.20 -0.10 -2.95
C ALA A 115 -9.00 0.51 -2.21
N ALA A 116 -8.30 -0.28 -1.38
CA ALA A 116 -7.09 0.18 -0.67
C ALA A 116 -5.93 0.52 -1.63
N ALA A 117 -5.87 -0.18 -2.78
CA ALA A 117 -4.94 0.08 -3.86
C ALA A 117 -5.51 -0.43 -5.18
N TYR A 118 -4.91 0.01 -6.28
CA TYR A 118 -5.34 -0.29 -7.65
C TYR A 118 -4.18 -0.87 -8.43
N GLU A 119 -4.37 -2.07 -8.96
CA GLU A 119 -3.56 -2.64 -10.02
C GLU A 119 -4.25 -2.37 -11.36
N LEU A 120 -3.58 -1.60 -12.22
CA LEU A 120 -4.06 -1.29 -13.56
C LEU A 120 -3.29 -2.14 -14.56
N GLU A 121 -4.00 -2.86 -15.42
CA GLU A 121 -3.44 -3.60 -16.55
C GLU A 121 -4.03 -3.05 -17.85
N LEU A 122 -3.23 -2.31 -18.61
CA LEU A 122 -3.57 -1.88 -19.97
C LEU A 122 -3.00 -2.89 -20.96
N ARG A 123 -3.88 -3.68 -21.58
CA ARG A 123 -3.52 -4.78 -22.46
C ARG A 123 -3.82 -4.44 -23.91
N CYS A 124 -2.85 -4.66 -24.81
CA CYS A 124 -3.00 -4.56 -26.25
C CYS A 124 -2.53 -5.88 -26.88
N GLY A 125 -3.47 -6.69 -27.39
CA GLY A 125 -3.19 -8.07 -27.78
C GLY A 125 -2.59 -8.88 -26.62
N ASP A 126 -1.43 -9.48 -26.85
CA ASP A 126 -0.74 -10.29 -25.85
C ASP A 126 0.24 -9.51 -24.95
N PHE A 127 0.41 -8.20 -25.17
CA PHE A 127 1.27 -7.34 -24.37
C PHE A 127 0.47 -6.52 -23.35
N SER A 128 1.02 -6.31 -22.16
CA SER A 128 0.36 -5.59 -21.07
C SER A 128 1.32 -4.65 -20.35
N LEU A 129 0.88 -3.40 -20.17
CA LEU A 129 1.52 -2.44 -19.27
C LEU A 129 0.77 -2.46 -17.94
N ILE A 130 1.51 -2.56 -16.85
CA ILE A 130 0.95 -2.68 -15.50
C ILE A 130 1.36 -1.46 -14.68
N ALA A 131 0.48 -0.97 -13.83
CA ALA A 131 0.78 0.05 -12.84
C ALA A 131 0.13 -0.28 -11.51
N PHE A 132 0.78 0.15 -10.42
CA PHE A 132 0.23 0.12 -9.07
C PHE A 132 -0.04 1.55 -8.62
N ALA A 133 -1.19 1.78 -7.99
CA ALA A 133 -1.53 3.06 -7.40
C ALA A 133 -2.15 2.85 -6.01
N PRO A 134 -1.57 3.43 -4.94
CA PRO A 134 -2.22 3.42 -3.64
C PRO A 134 -3.46 4.32 -3.66
N HIS A 135 -4.47 3.96 -2.88
CA HIS A 135 -5.58 4.88 -2.66
C HIS A 135 -5.15 6.03 -1.77
N SER A 136 -5.29 7.24 -2.28
CA SER A 136 -4.93 8.47 -1.56
C SER A 136 -6.09 9.46 -1.52
N VAL A 137 -6.79 9.60 -2.65
CA VAL A 137 -7.91 10.51 -2.86
C VAL A 137 -8.80 9.96 -3.98
N ARG A 138 -9.88 10.66 -4.31
CA ARG A 138 -10.76 10.33 -5.45
C ARG A 138 -10.11 10.54 -6.81
N GLU A 139 -9.11 11.41 -6.91
CA GLU A 139 -8.38 11.69 -8.16
C GLU A 139 -6.92 11.28 -8.01
N ILE A 140 -6.58 10.13 -8.58
CA ILE A 140 -5.25 9.55 -8.47
C ILE A 140 -4.50 9.78 -9.79
N THR A 141 -3.28 10.29 -9.70
CA THR A 141 -2.39 10.45 -10.85
C THR A 141 -1.23 9.46 -10.77
N LEU A 142 -1.05 8.65 -11.81
CA LEU A 142 0.04 7.70 -11.95
C LEU A 142 1.34 8.46 -12.27
N SER A 143 2.26 8.55 -11.30
CA SER A 143 3.52 9.29 -11.48
C SER A 143 4.39 8.76 -12.64
N ASN A 144 4.40 7.43 -12.84
CA ASN A 144 5.12 6.76 -13.93
C ASN A 144 4.20 6.42 -15.13
N GLY A 145 2.94 6.86 -15.10
CA GLY A 145 1.93 6.46 -16.07
C GLY A 145 1.74 4.94 -16.13
N LEU A 146 1.25 4.47 -17.28
CA LEU A 146 1.32 3.07 -17.71
C LEU A 146 2.51 2.92 -18.65
N SER A 147 3.59 2.31 -18.15
CA SER A 147 4.89 2.23 -18.83
C SER A 147 5.67 0.98 -18.42
N LEU A 148 6.82 0.72 -19.06
CA LEU A 148 7.73 -0.33 -18.56
C LEU A 148 8.25 -0.04 -17.15
N ARG A 149 8.38 1.24 -16.78
CA ARG A 149 8.83 1.63 -15.44
C ARG A 149 7.78 1.28 -14.39
N SER A 150 6.51 1.60 -14.62
CA SER A 150 5.42 1.20 -13.73
C SER A 150 5.24 -0.32 -13.69
N THR A 151 5.48 -1.00 -14.82
CA THR A 151 5.41 -2.46 -14.92
C THR A 151 6.52 -3.12 -14.11
N ALA A 152 7.75 -2.62 -14.21
CA ALA A 152 8.89 -3.05 -13.41
C ALA A 152 8.65 -2.84 -11.91
N GLU A 153 8.13 -1.66 -11.53
CA GLU A 153 7.73 -1.39 -10.14
C GLU A 153 6.73 -2.42 -9.62
N TRP A 154 5.70 -2.72 -10.41
CA TRP A 154 4.69 -3.73 -10.04
C TRP A 154 5.33 -5.11 -9.86
N TYR A 155 6.17 -5.57 -10.79
CA TYR A 155 6.84 -6.88 -10.69
C TYR A 155 7.76 -6.97 -9.47
N LEU A 156 8.52 -5.91 -9.15
CA LEU A 156 9.37 -5.87 -7.94
C LEU A 156 8.54 -5.93 -6.67
N ARG A 157 7.42 -5.19 -6.61
CA ARG A 157 6.49 -5.20 -5.48
C ARG A 157 5.84 -6.58 -5.32
N ALA A 158 5.42 -7.20 -6.43
CA ALA A 158 4.83 -8.53 -6.43
C ALA A 158 5.85 -9.61 -6.02
N ALA A 159 7.08 -9.55 -6.52
CA ALA A 159 8.15 -10.48 -6.17
C ALA A 159 8.51 -10.38 -4.68
N PHE A 160 8.71 -9.15 -4.18
CA PHE A 160 9.03 -8.93 -2.77
C PHE A 160 7.86 -9.34 -1.85
N GLY A 161 6.63 -8.97 -2.22
CA GLY A 161 5.43 -9.38 -1.50
C GLY A 161 5.25 -10.89 -1.46
N GLY A 162 5.41 -11.57 -2.61
CA GLY A 162 5.32 -13.02 -2.70
C GLY A 162 6.34 -13.74 -1.82
N ALA A 163 7.60 -13.28 -1.81
CA ALA A 163 8.65 -13.85 -0.96
C ALA A 163 8.35 -13.73 0.54
N GLN A 164 7.61 -12.69 0.94
CA GLN A 164 7.27 -12.39 2.33
C GLN A 164 5.82 -12.73 2.70
N ASN A 165 5.05 -13.34 1.79
CA ASN A 165 3.62 -13.64 1.91
C ASN A 165 2.71 -12.41 2.16
N PHE A 166 3.01 -11.29 1.48
CA PHE A 166 2.14 -10.12 1.44
C PHE A 166 1.41 -9.99 0.11
N SER A 167 0.20 -9.44 0.15
CA SER A 167 -0.40 -8.82 -1.04
C SER A 167 0.29 -7.49 -1.35
N THR A 168 0.32 -7.10 -2.63
CA THR A 168 0.91 -5.81 -3.07
C THR A 168 0.27 -4.60 -2.39
N SER A 169 -1.01 -4.69 -2.04
CA SER A 169 -1.75 -3.64 -1.32
C SER A 169 -1.24 -3.37 0.09
N GLN A 170 -0.56 -4.33 0.74
CA GLN A 170 0.03 -4.12 2.07
C GLN A 170 1.12 -3.05 2.06
N PHE A 171 1.68 -2.79 0.88
CA PHE A 171 2.74 -1.82 0.65
C PHE A 171 2.23 -0.51 0.01
N ALA A 172 0.94 -0.16 0.17
CA ALA A 172 0.38 1.07 -0.41
C ALA A 172 1.18 2.33 -0.03
N ASP A 173 1.68 2.40 1.21
CA ASP A 173 2.51 3.49 1.72
C ASP A 173 3.99 3.39 1.30
N TYR A 174 4.37 2.49 0.41
CA TYR A 174 5.76 2.24 0.04
C TYR A 174 6.01 2.49 -1.44
N GLN A 175 7.17 3.04 -1.75
CA GLN A 175 7.73 3.10 -3.10
C GLN A 175 8.86 2.09 -3.24
N VAL A 176 8.97 1.49 -4.42
CA VAL A 176 10.11 0.63 -4.75
C VAL A 176 11.33 1.51 -5.05
N SER A 177 12.51 1.06 -4.64
CA SER A 177 13.79 1.70 -4.96
C SER A 177 13.88 2.02 -6.45
N SER A 178 14.06 3.31 -6.77
CA SER A 178 14.11 3.80 -8.15
C SER A 178 15.20 3.12 -8.97
N THR A 179 16.36 2.83 -8.35
CA THR A 179 17.48 2.12 -8.99
C THR A 179 17.11 0.70 -9.38
N LEU A 180 16.34 -0.02 -8.54
CA LEU A 180 15.85 -1.36 -8.88
C LEU A 180 14.82 -1.30 -10.01
N VAL A 181 13.91 -0.34 -9.94
CA VAL A 181 12.91 -0.10 -10.98
C VAL A 181 13.58 0.18 -12.33
N ASP A 182 14.59 1.05 -12.35
CA ASP A 182 15.34 1.37 -13.56
C ASP A 182 16.09 0.16 -14.13
N SER A 183 16.77 -0.60 -13.26
CA SER A 183 17.50 -1.81 -13.65
C SER A 183 16.56 -2.85 -14.26
N LEU A 184 15.41 -3.09 -13.64
CA LEU A 184 14.43 -4.04 -14.17
C LEU A 184 13.77 -3.51 -15.44
N ALA A 185 13.42 -2.24 -15.52
CA ALA A 185 12.82 -1.66 -16.72
C ALA A 185 13.75 -1.81 -17.95
N ILE A 186 15.06 -1.62 -17.76
CA ILE A 186 16.08 -1.90 -18.79
C ILE A 186 16.09 -3.38 -19.18
N SER A 187 16.07 -4.29 -18.20
CA SER A 187 15.99 -5.73 -18.47
C SER A 187 14.73 -6.12 -19.25
N LEU A 188 13.56 -5.58 -18.89
CA LEU A 188 12.30 -5.81 -19.60
C LEU A 188 12.38 -5.30 -21.05
N GLN A 189 13.01 -4.14 -21.25
CA GLN A 189 13.24 -3.57 -22.57
C GLN A 189 14.17 -4.45 -23.42
N THR A 190 15.23 -5.01 -22.82
CA THR A 190 16.13 -5.96 -23.49
C THR A 190 15.40 -7.24 -23.87
N GLU A 191 14.57 -7.80 -22.99
CA GLU A 191 13.75 -8.97 -23.29
C GLU A 191 12.82 -8.71 -24.47
N LEU A 192 12.10 -7.59 -24.47
CA LEU A 192 11.19 -7.22 -25.56
C LEU A 192 11.90 -7.12 -26.92
N ASN A 193 13.19 -6.79 -26.95
CA ASN A 193 13.98 -6.75 -28.18
C ASN A 193 14.42 -8.13 -28.69
N LYS A 194 14.06 -9.25 -28.04
CA LYS A 194 14.36 -10.58 -28.57
C LYS A 194 13.41 -10.97 -29.71
N THR A 195 13.97 -11.41 -30.82
CA THR A 195 13.20 -11.89 -31.98
C THR A 195 12.37 -13.12 -31.61
N GLY A 196 11.10 -13.13 -32.01
CA GLY A 196 10.20 -14.28 -31.79
C GLY A 196 9.80 -14.51 -30.33
N LEU A 197 9.96 -13.52 -29.46
CA LEU A 197 9.56 -13.65 -28.06
C LEU A 197 8.04 -13.89 -27.95
N ALA A 198 7.65 -14.98 -27.29
CA ALA A 198 6.26 -15.27 -26.95
C ALA A 198 5.85 -14.56 -25.66
N SER A 199 4.56 -14.23 -25.53
CA SER A 199 4.04 -13.44 -24.41
C SER A 199 4.23 -14.11 -23.04
N ALA A 200 4.03 -15.43 -23.00
CA ALA A 200 4.32 -16.21 -21.80
C ALA A 200 5.81 -16.18 -21.42
N ALA A 201 6.72 -16.23 -22.40
CA ALA A 201 8.15 -16.15 -22.16
C ALA A 201 8.57 -14.77 -21.64
N TRP A 202 7.98 -13.69 -22.15
CA TRP A 202 8.21 -12.34 -21.64
C TRP A 202 7.75 -12.19 -20.18
N ARG A 203 6.52 -12.62 -19.85
CA ARG A 203 6.01 -12.53 -18.47
C ARG A 203 6.85 -13.37 -17.50
N LEU A 204 7.26 -14.57 -17.92
CA LEU A 204 8.13 -15.42 -17.11
C LEU A 204 9.50 -14.78 -16.89
N ALA A 205 10.11 -14.22 -17.93
CA ALA A 205 11.38 -13.50 -17.80
C ALA A 205 11.24 -12.28 -16.87
N ALA A 206 10.17 -11.49 -17.00
CA ALA A 206 9.89 -10.36 -16.12
C ALA A 206 9.77 -10.77 -14.65
N SER A 207 9.00 -11.83 -14.38
CA SER A 207 8.80 -12.37 -13.03
C SER A 207 10.09 -12.94 -12.43
N ASN A 208 10.86 -13.71 -13.22
CA ASN A 208 12.13 -14.28 -12.77
C ASN A 208 13.19 -13.21 -12.50
N SER A 209 13.33 -12.21 -13.39
CA SER A 209 14.25 -11.11 -13.21
C SER A 209 13.91 -10.28 -11.97
N ALA A 210 12.63 -9.98 -11.74
CA ALA A 210 12.19 -9.28 -10.54
C ALA A 210 12.49 -10.09 -9.27
N SER A 211 12.18 -11.39 -9.28
CA SER A 211 12.46 -12.30 -8.16
C SER A 211 13.94 -12.38 -7.83
N ALA A 212 14.80 -12.49 -8.85
CA ALA A 212 16.24 -12.49 -8.68
C ALA A 212 16.78 -11.16 -8.14
N MET A 213 16.20 -10.02 -8.55
CA MET A 213 16.63 -8.70 -8.06
C MET A 213 16.31 -8.45 -6.59
N VAL A 214 15.20 -9.01 -6.09
CA VAL A 214 14.77 -8.84 -4.69
C VAL A 214 15.17 -9.99 -3.78
N ALA A 215 15.70 -11.08 -4.34
CA ALA A 215 16.22 -12.21 -3.58
C ALA A 215 17.24 -11.74 -2.54
N ASP A 216 17.10 -12.24 -1.31
CA ASP A 216 17.97 -11.97 -0.17
C ASP A 216 18.12 -10.49 0.24
N ARG A 217 17.32 -9.59 -0.34
CA ARG A 217 17.31 -8.17 0.06
C ARG A 217 16.37 -7.93 1.23
N SER A 218 16.78 -7.05 2.12
CA SER A 218 15.93 -6.54 3.19
C SER A 218 14.86 -5.60 2.64
N LEU A 219 13.81 -5.38 3.44
CA LEU A 219 12.72 -4.47 3.06
C LEU A 219 13.23 -3.08 2.71
N THR A 220 14.19 -2.53 3.45
CA THR A 220 14.68 -1.16 3.26
C THR A 220 15.52 -0.98 2.00
N GLU A 221 16.06 -2.08 1.44
CA GLU A 221 16.79 -2.08 0.18
C GLU A 221 15.86 -2.13 -1.05
N VAL A 222 14.64 -2.64 -0.87
CA VAL A 222 13.66 -2.82 -1.95
C VAL A 222 12.56 -1.77 -1.90
N LEU A 223 11.98 -1.53 -0.72
CA LEU A 223 10.83 -0.67 -0.47
C LEU A 223 11.17 0.40 0.55
N GLN A 224 10.82 1.64 0.23
CA GLN A 224 10.95 2.79 1.10
C GLN A 224 9.58 3.36 1.40
N ARG A 225 9.27 3.54 2.69
CA ARG A 225 8.00 4.11 3.08
C ARG A 225 7.90 5.58 2.66
N THR A 226 6.83 5.92 1.97
CA THR A 226 6.48 7.27 1.54
C THR A 226 5.26 7.72 2.32
N GLY A 227 5.48 8.53 3.35
CA GLY A 227 4.39 9.01 4.19
C GLY A 227 4.87 9.64 5.49
N ARG A 228 3.91 10.07 6.30
CA ARG A 228 4.17 10.65 7.63
C ARG A 228 4.75 9.59 8.56
N VAL A 229 5.61 9.99 9.50
CA VAL A 229 6.17 9.09 10.53
C VAL A 229 5.07 8.24 11.17
N PHE A 230 5.24 6.92 11.14
CA PHE A 230 4.30 5.99 11.76
C PHE A 230 4.46 6.02 13.28
N SER A 231 3.36 6.16 14.01
CA SER A 231 3.37 6.10 15.47
C SER A 231 3.12 4.67 15.94
N TYR A 232 4.11 4.07 16.60
CA TYR A 232 3.97 2.74 17.17
C TYR A 232 3.10 2.74 18.44
N ASN A 233 2.74 3.89 19.01
CA ASN A 233 1.98 3.95 20.26
C ASN A 233 0.64 3.21 20.20
N GLY A 234 0.44 2.29 21.13
CA GLY A 234 -0.83 1.59 21.32
C GLY A 234 -0.68 0.10 21.59
N ASN A 235 -1.82 -0.58 21.49
CA ASN A 235 -1.94 -2.01 21.69
C ASN A 235 -2.24 -2.68 20.34
N TYR A 236 -1.52 -3.75 20.04
CA TYR A 236 -1.69 -4.53 18.82
C TYR A 236 -2.02 -5.98 19.19
N ALA A 237 -2.83 -6.61 18.36
CA ALA A 237 -3.06 -8.05 18.47
C ALA A 237 -3.45 -8.66 17.13
N ALA A 238 -3.22 -9.96 17.03
CA ALA A 238 -3.76 -10.80 15.97
C ALA A 238 -3.65 -12.27 16.36
N THR A 239 -4.27 -13.12 15.54
CA THR A 239 -3.87 -14.51 15.40
C THR A 239 -2.88 -14.60 14.25
N VAL A 240 -1.69 -15.13 14.50
CA VAL A 240 -0.56 -15.14 13.55
C VAL A 240 -0.01 -16.55 13.38
N PHE A 241 0.86 -16.72 12.38
CA PHE A 241 1.63 -17.94 12.18
C PHE A 241 3.14 -17.67 12.31
N TYR A 242 3.86 -18.62 12.91
CA TYR A 242 5.32 -18.63 12.92
C TYR A 242 5.85 -20.05 12.78
N SER A 243 7.13 -20.17 12.40
CA SER A 243 7.79 -21.47 12.24
C SER A 243 8.66 -21.79 13.45
N ARG A 244 8.58 -23.03 13.93
CA ARG A 244 9.56 -23.59 14.87
C ARG A 244 10.58 -24.41 14.09
N LEU A 245 11.84 -24.22 14.44
CA LEU A 245 12.98 -24.87 13.81
C LEU A 245 13.38 -26.14 14.57
N ASN A 246 13.99 -27.09 13.88
CA ASN A 246 14.73 -28.18 14.51
C ASN A 246 16.16 -27.75 14.89
N SER A 247 16.95 -28.68 15.44
CA SER A 247 18.35 -28.45 15.83
C SER A 247 19.30 -28.14 14.66
N SER A 248 18.81 -28.21 13.42
CA SER A 248 19.55 -27.87 12.20
C SER A 248 19.08 -26.56 11.58
N GLY A 249 18.21 -25.80 12.26
CA GLY A 249 17.67 -24.54 11.76
C GLY A 249 16.61 -24.69 10.67
N VAL A 250 16.08 -25.90 10.44
CA VAL A 250 15.06 -26.16 9.42
C VAL A 250 13.66 -26.02 10.03
N PRO A 251 12.72 -25.29 9.40
CA PRO A 251 11.32 -25.27 9.82
C PRO A 251 10.69 -26.66 9.81
N VAL A 252 10.15 -27.09 10.95
CA VAL A 252 9.51 -28.41 11.12
C VAL A 252 8.07 -28.34 11.61
N MET A 253 7.63 -27.18 12.07
CA MET A 253 6.30 -27.00 12.64
C MET A 253 5.81 -25.57 12.39
N ALA A 254 4.61 -25.44 11.84
CA ALA A 254 3.88 -24.20 11.79
C ALA A 254 3.04 -24.06 13.06
N VAL A 255 3.15 -22.92 13.73
CA VAL A 255 2.45 -22.64 14.98
C VAL A 255 1.49 -21.49 14.75
N GLN A 256 0.20 -21.72 15.00
CA GLN A 256 -0.80 -20.67 15.11
C GLN A 256 -0.82 -20.15 16.54
N ALA A 257 -0.73 -18.83 16.72
CA ALA A 257 -0.68 -18.24 18.06
C ALA A 257 -1.50 -16.94 18.17
N ALA A 258 -2.05 -16.70 19.35
CA ALA A 258 -2.57 -15.40 19.74
C ALA A 258 -1.41 -14.52 20.18
N VAL A 259 -1.32 -13.32 19.60
CA VAL A 259 -0.27 -12.35 19.94
C VAL A 259 -0.90 -11.07 20.46
N THR A 260 -0.27 -10.51 21.48
CA THR A 260 -0.50 -9.14 21.92
C THR A 260 0.82 -8.40 22.07
N MET A 261 0.87 -7.17 21.58
CA MET A 261 2.03 -6.29 21.70
C MET A 261 1.57 -4.92 22.18
N THR A 262 2.27 -4.33 23.14
CA THR A 262 2.04 -2.95 23.58
C THR A 262 3.30 -2.14 23.29
N CYS A 263 3.12 -0.90 22.85
CA CYS A 263 4.21 -0.04 22.43
C CYS A 263 4.01 1.37 22.98
N THR A 264 5.09 1.94 23.51
CA THR A 264 5.19 3.34 23.91
C THR A 264 6.46 3.92 23.31
N THR A 265 6.33 5.04 22.60
CA THR A 265 7.38 5.71 21.86
C THR A 265 7.82 6.96 22.62
N SER A 266 9.13 7.11 22.80
CA SER A 266 9.76 8.30 23.36
C SER A 266 11.01 8.63 22.54
N ALA A 267 10.94 9.72 21.77
CA ALA A 267 11.89 10.04 20.71
C ALA A 267 12.11 8.82 19.77
N ASP A 268 13.35 8.42 19.53
CA ASP A 268 13.69 7.28 18.68
C ASP A 268 13.67 5.93 19.42
N ASN A 269 13.15 5.89 20.65
CA ASN A 269 13.03 4.65 21.42
C ASN A 269 11.57 4.20 21.46
N VAL A 270 11.36 2.89 21.29
CA VAL A 270 10.06 2.26 21.57
C VAL A 270 10.28 1.23 22.67
N SER A 271 9.58 1.38 23.78
CA SER A 271 9.51 0.35 24.82
C SER A 271 8.14 -0.32 24.80
N GLY A 272 8.07 -1.55 25.29
CA GLY A 272 6.82 -2.28 25.23
C GLY A 272 6.86 -3.67 25.83
N SER A 273 5.75 -4.37 25.68
CA SER A 273 5.61 -5.77 26.06
C SER A 273 5.05 -6.57 24.90
N PHE A 274 5.48 -7.81 24.80
CA PHE A 274 5.03 -8.76 23.80
C PHE A 274 4.64 -10.07 24.50
N SER A 275 3.56 -10.67 24.05
CA SER A 275 3.12 -12.00 24.48
C SER A 275 2.63 -12.79 23.28
N ILE A 276 3.09 -14.03 23.17
CA ILE A 276 2.64 -15.00 22.18
C ILE A 276 2.18 -16.27 22.89
N GLU A 277 0.98 -16.70 22.58
CA GLU A 277 0.33 -17.86 23.18
C GLU A 277 -0.07 -18.84 22.08
N PRO A 278 0.63 -19.99 21.96
CA PRO A 278 0.31 -21.03 20.98
C PRO A 278 -1.13 -21.53 21.15
N ILE A 279 -1.89 -21.54 20.05
CA ILE A 279 -3.28 -22.02 20.00
C ILE A 279 -3.32 -23.41 19.37
N ALA A 280 -2.61 -23.58 18.25
CA ALA A 280 -2.59 -24.81 17.47
C ALA A 280 -1.24 -24.99 16.79
N VAL A 281 -0.90 -26.24 16.50
CA VAL A 281 0.33 -26.60 15.78
C VAL A 281 0.00 -27.53 14.62
N LYS A 282 0.75 -27.39 13.55
CA LYS A 282 0.72 -28.28 12.40
C LYS A 282 2.16 -28.69 12.05
N PRO A 283 2.47 -29.98 11.94
CA PRO A 283 3.77 -30.40 11.44
C PRO A 283 3.95 -29.97 9.98
N ILE A 284 5.15 -29.52 9.63
CA ILE A 284 5.57 -29.38 8.23
C ILE A 284 6.18 -30.74 7.87
N ASP A 285 5.69 -31.39 6.82
CA ASP A 285 6.16 -32.63 6.16
C ASP A 285 7.01 -33.61 7.00
N ASP A 286 6.52 -34.84 7.22
CA ASP A 286 7.22 -36.00 7.84
C ASP A 286 7.90 -35.78 9.22
N PHE A 287 7.81 -34.59 9.81
CA PHE A 287 8.35 -34.32 11.14
C PHE A 287 7.32 -34.60 12.25
N PRO A 288 7.58 -35.56 13.16
CA PRO A 288 6.72 -35.78 14.32
C PRO A 288 6.80 -34.60 15.28
N ILE A 289 5.65 -34.18 15.82
CA ILE A 289 5.62 -33.16 16.87
C ILE A 289 6.10 -33.80 18.18
N THR A 290 7.29 -33.41 18.62
CA THR A 290 7.91 -33.93 19.85
C THR A 290 7.63 -33.07 21.09
N SER A 291 7.19 -31.82 20.90
CA SER A 291 6.78 -30.92 21.99
C SER A 291 5.92 -29.76 21.47
N THR A 292 4.89 -29.40 22.21
CA THR A 292 4.08 -28.22 21.95
C THR A 292 4.82 -26.97 22.44
N PRO A 293 4.85 -25.86 21.68
CA PRO A 293 5.43 -24.61 22.16
C PRO A 293 4.65 -24.08 23.37
N SER A 294 5.34 -23.44 24.31
CA SER A 294 4.73 -22.77 25.47
C SER A 294 4.48 -21.30 25.19
N LYS A 295 3.59 -20.70 25.99
CA LYS A 295 3.43 -19.25 26.04
C LYS A 295 4.78 -18.58 26.31
N THR A 296 5.04 -17.50 25.59
CA THR A 296 6.24 -16.68 25.74
C THR A 296 5.84 -15.23 25.90
N SER A 297 6.36 -14.57 26.92
CA SER A 297 6.12 -13.15 27.16
C SER A 297 7.42 -12.45 27.55
N PHE A 298 7.64 -11.24 27.03
CA PHE A 298 8.83 -10.45 27.33
C PHE A 298 8.56 -8.95 27.19
N ALA A 299 9.31 -8.16 27.94
CA ALA A 299 9.43 -6.73 27.70
C ALA A 299 10.54 -6.48 26.67
N PHE A 300 10.44 -5.40 25.90
CA PHE A 300 11.47 -5.00 24.96
C PHE A 300 11.70 -3.49 24.99
N THR A 301 12.90 -3.10 24.58
CA THR A 301 13.25 -1.73 24.20
C THR A 301 13.93 -1.81 22.84
N GLY A 302 13.38 -1.10 21.86
CA GLY A 302 13.90 -1.03 20.51
C GLY A 302 14.16 0.40 20.06
N LYS A 303 14.76 0.50 18.87
CA LYS A 303 15.09 1.75 18.22
C LYS A 303 14.25 1.94 16.97
N LEU A 304 13.83 3.18 16.73
CA LEU A 304 13.31 3.59 15.44
C LEU A 304 14.47 3.95 14.53
N ASN A 305 14.48 3.37 13.34
CA ASN A 305 15.31 3.81 12.24
C ASN A 305 14.38 4.18 11.08
N GLY A 306 14.12 5.47 10.91
CA GLY A 306 13.07 5.95 10.02
C GLY A 306 11.68 5.51 10.50
N SER A 307 10.98 4.70 9.70
CA SER A 307 9.65 4.18 10.05
C SER A 307 9.67 2.77 10.66
N TYR A 308 10.85 2.20 10.89
CA TYR A 308 11.03 0.80 11.27
C TYR A 308 11.46 0.67 12.72
N LEU A 309 10.84 -0.24 13.45
CA LEU A 309 11.24 -0.60 14.80
C LEU A 309 12.10 -1.85 14.75
N SER A 310 13.28 -1.80 15.38
CA SER A 310 14.11 -2.98 15.58
C SER A 310 14.57 -3.16 17.02
N PHE A 311 14.71 -4.41 17.44
CA PHE A 311 15.33 -4.81 18.69
C PHE A 311 15.84 -6.24 18.63
N THR A 312 16.68 -6.61 19.58
CA THR A 312 17.12 -7.98 19.81
C THR A 312 16.59 -8.46 21.14
N ARG A 313 15.93 -9.63 21.16
CA ARG A 313 15.50 -10.27 22.40
C ARG A 313 16.65 -11.08 22.96
N LYS A 314 16.93 -10.89 24.25
CA LYS A 314 17.91 -11.68 25.00
C LYS A 314 17.22 -12.70 25.89
N ALA A 315 17.87 -13.85 26.09
CA ALA A 315 17.43 -14.80 27.10
C ALA A 315 17.56 -14.19 28.50
N ALA A 316 16.68 -14.61 29.40
CA ALA A 316 16.74 -14.19 30.80
C ALA A 316 18.10 -14.56 31.41
N ASN A 317 18.57 -13.74 32.34
CA ASN A 317 19.78 -14.05 33.11
C ASN A 317 19.45 -15.03 34.25
N ASP A 318 19.16 -16.29 33.91
CA ASP A 318 18.64 -17.30 34.81
C ASP A 318 19.62 -18.46 35.09
N GLY A 319 20.87 -18.33 34.64
CA GLY A 319 21.90 -19.37 34.77
C GLY A 319 21.75 -20.54 33.80
N SER A 320 20.77 -20.51 32.89
CA SER A 320 20.66 -21.50 31.81
C SER A 320 21.82 -21.38 30.81
N PRO A 321 22.06 -22.42 29.98
CA PRO A 321 23.03 -22.34 28.88
C PRO A 321 22.76 -21.22 27.86
N LEU A 322 21.57 -20.61 27.90
CA LEU A 322 21.16 -19.51 27.05
C LEU A 322 21.26 -18.15 27.73
N ALA A 323 21.58 -18.08 29.03
CA ALA A 323 21.54 -16.84 29.80
C ALA A 323 22.30 -15.69 29.12
N ASN A 324 21.63 -14.55 28.96
CA ASN A 324 22.12 -13.33 28.29
C ASN A 324 22.46 -13.45 26.80
N LYS A 325 22.20 -14.60 26.14
CA LYS A 325 22.41 -14.74 24.70
C LYS A 325 21.30 -14.06 23.91
N ASP A 326 21.65 -13.57 22.74
CA ASP A 326 20.69 -13.07 21.76
C ASP A 326 19.91 -14.26 21.17
N LEU A 327 18.58 -14.23 21.30
CA LEU A 327 17.70 -15.31 20.86
C LEU A 327 17.15 -15.04 19.46
N ASP A 328 16.67 -13.82 19.23
CA ASP A 328 16.11 -13.41 17.95
C ASP A 328 16.20 -11.89 17.74
N SER A 329 16.38 -11.51 16.47
CA SER A 329 16.23 -10.13 16.02
C SER A 329 14.81 -9.90 15.54
N TRP A 330 14.28 -8.72 15.83
CA TRP A 330 12.95 -8.30 15.45
C TRP A 330 13.07 -7.07 14.56
N PHE A 331 12.46 -7.14 13.40
CA PHE A 331 12.28 -6.03 12.48
C PHE A 331 10.78 -5.85 12.23
N ILE A 332 10.26 -4.72 12.67
CA ILE A 332 8.83 -4.42 12.67
C ILE A 332 8.62 -3.17 11.81
N PHE A 333 7.65 -3.24 10.92
CA PHE A 333 7.35 -2.17 9.99
C PHE A 333 5.84 -2.01 9.79
N PRO A 334 5.37 -0.79 9.53
CA PRO A 334 3.95 -0.55 9.29
C PRO A 334 3.50 -1.19 7.97
N VAL A 335 2.30 -1.72 7.94
CA VAL A 335 1.63 -2.19 6.72
C VAL A 335 0.21 -1.65 6.71
N ASN A 336 -0.53 -1.86 5.64
CA ASN A 336 -1.93 -1.47 5.62
C ASN A 336 -2.69 -2.14 6.80
N ASP A 337 -3.38 -1.33 7.59
CA ASP A 337 -4.16 -1.74 8.77
C ASP A 337 -3.35 -2.34 9.95
N GLY A 338 -2.03 -2.17 10.03
CA GLY A 338 -1.27 -2.69 11.17
C GLY A 338 0.25 -2.57 11.10
N ILE A 339 0.91 -3.49 11.79
CA ILE A 339 2.37 -3.68 11.77
C ILE A 339 2.69 -5.13 11.41
N ALA A 340 3.66 -5.33 10.54
CA ALA A 340 4.20 -6.64 10.24
C ALA A 340 5.47 -6.88 11.05
N VAL A 341 5.70 -8.14 11.42
CA VAL A 341 6.83 -8.56 12.24
C VAL A 341 7.64 -9.60 11.49
N GLN A 342 8.88 -9.25 11.18
CA GLN A 342 9.90 -10.19 10.77
C GLN A 342 10.81 -10.49 11.96
N ALA A 343 10.80 -11.73 12.44
CA ALA A 343 11.71 -12.21 13.45
C ALA A 343 12.66 -13.23 12.84
N SER A 344 13.95 -13.11 13.17
CA SER A 344 14.99 -14.04 12.74
C SER A 344 15.67 -14.65 13.95
N ASN A 345 15.84 -15.96 13.93
CA ASN A 345 16.51 -16.70 14.99
C ASN A 345 18.03 -16.39 14.99
N LEU A 346 18.55 -15.96 16.14
CA LEU A 346 19.98 -15.70 16.36
C LEU A 346 20.66 -16.81 17.17
N ASP A 347 19.88 -17.65 17.84
CA ASP A 347 20.38 -18.81 18.58
C ASP A 347 20.68 -19.97 17.63
N GLN A 348 21.89 -19.99 17.09
CA GLN A 348 22.37 -21.06 16.20
C GLN A 348 22.67 -22.38 16.92
N ALA A 349 22.64 -22.40 18.25
CA ALA A 349 22.98 -23.59 19.04
C ALA A 349 21.75 -24.44 19.35
N TYR A 350 20.64 -23.80 19.74
CA TYR A 350 19.42 -24.50 20.13
C TYR A 350 18.20 -24.10 19.30
N TYR A 351 18.33 -23.10 18.42
CA TYR A 351 17.27 -22.58 17.57
C TYR A 351 15.97 -22.29 18.34
N THR A 352 16.11 -21.74 19.54
CA THR A 352 14.97 -21.44 20.44
C THR A 352 14.25 -20.13 20.11
N GLY A 353 14.85 -19.30 19.25
CA GLY A 353 14.26 -18.05 18.78
C GLY A 353 13.03 -18.23 17.89
N ILE A 354 12.23 -17.16 17.79
CA ILE A 354 11.05 -17.10 16.91
C ILE A 354 11.50 -16.74 15.49
N GLN A 355 11.04 -17.50 14.49
CA GLN A 355 11.22 -17.15 13.08
C GLN A 355 9.86 -16.94 12.39
N THR A 356 9.74 -15.82 11.68
CA THR A 356 8.50 -15.44 10.99
C THR A 356 8.77 -15.03 9.55
N ARG A 357 7.78 -15.27 8.68
CA ARG A 357 7.61 -14.48 7.46
C ARG A 357 6.73 -13.28 7.81
N ALA A 358 7.12 -12.09 7.39
CA ALA A 358 6.46 -10.88 7.86
C ALA A 358 4.97 -10.81 7.50
N GLY A 359 4.56 -11.33 6.33
CA GLY A 359 3.17 -11.37 5.90
C GLY A 359 2.28 -12.35 6.67
N GLU A 360 2.88 -13.31 7.38
CA GLU A 360 2.17 -14.26 8.24
C GLU A 360 2.02 -13.75 9.68
N PHE A 361 2.66 -12.63 9.99
CA PHE A 361 2.77 -12.06 11.32
C PHE A 361 2.42 -10.57 11.32
N ILE A 362 1.16 -10.29 11.00
CA ILE A 362 0.62 -8.92 10.99
C ILE A 362 -0.23 -8.70 12.24
N LEU A 363 0.14 -7.72 13.05
CA LEU A 363 -0.60 -7.30 14.24
C LEU A 363 -1.42 -6.05 13.93
N ARG A 364 -2.70 -6.05 14.30
CA ARG A 364 -3.60 -4.92 14.08
C ARG A 364 -3.78 -4.13 15.36
N LYS A 365 -3.89 -2.80 15.22
CA LYS A 365 -4.14 -1.92 16.36
C LYS A 365 -5.53 -2.20 16.93
N LYS A 366 -5.64 -2.34 18.25
CA LYS A 366 -6.90 -2.52 18.97
C LYS A 366 -7.62 -1.21 19.22
#